data_AF-A0A352SXP0-F1
#
_entry.id   AF-A0A352SXP0-F1
#
_cell.length_a   1.000
_cell.length_b   1.000
_cell.length_c   1.000
_cell.angle_alpha   90.00
_cell.angle_beta   90.00
_cell.angle_gamma   90.00
#
_symmetry.space_group_name_H-M   'P 1'
#
loop_
_entity.id
_entity.type
_entity.pdbx_description
1 polymer ?
#
loop_
_entity_poly.entity_id
_entity_poly.type
_entity_poly.pdbx_seq_one_letter_code
_entity_poly.pdbx_strand_id
1 'polypeptide(L)'
;MKKVFKSFTFWFVILAIFEIYMHQIGQDSKSIVLIYLNPVLRIISRSDIASAFMNSGMKVSSGTIIGHISIYWYIGSIVTLIIYGLILDGFRYILRHIPNSTKRA
;
A
#
# COMPACT_ATOMS: atom_id res chain seq x y z
N MET A 1 -11.38 -19.89 5.38
CA MET A 1 -10.18 -19.82 4.52
C MET A 1 -10.48 -19.46 3.05
N LYS A 2 -11.31 -20.21 2.29
CA LYS A 2 -11.60 -19.90 0.86
C LYS A 2 -12.11 -18.47 0.57
N LYS A 3 -12.77 -17.81 1.53
CA LYS A 3 -13.26 -16.42 1.39
C LYS A 3 -12.16 -15.37 1.61
N VAL A 4 -11.16 -15.66 2.45
CA VAL A 4 -10.06 -14.72 2.78
C VAL A 4 -9.14 -14.56 1.57
N PHE A 5 -8.76 -15.67 0.92
CA PHE A 5 -8.02 -15.64 -0.36
C PHE A 5 -8.77 -14.98 -1.53
N LYS A 6 -10.04 -14.61 -1.34
CA LYS A 6 -10.81 -13.85 -2.34
C LYS A 6 -10.80 -12.35 -2.04
N SER A 7 -10.45 -11.91 -0.84
CA SER A 7 -10.49 -10.51 -0.43
C SER A 7 -9.34 -9.74 -1.08
N PHE A 8 -9.65 -8.55 -1.60
CA PHE A 8 -8.62 -7.63 -2.10
C PHE A 8 -7.70 -7.21 -0.96
N THR A 9 -8.25 -6.89 0.22
CA THR A 9 -7.45 -6.54 1.41
C THR A 9 -6.37 -7.57 1.72
N PHE A 10 -6.70 -8.86 1.67
CA PHE A 10 -5.72 -9.93 1.89
C PHE A 10 -4.56 -9.87 0.88
N TRP A 11 -4.87 -9.75 -0.41
CA TRP A 11 -3.84 -9.67 -1.46
C TRP A 11 -3.03 -8.39 -1.41
N PHE A 12 -3.63 -7.27 -1.01
CA PHE A 12 -2.93 -6.00 -0.85
C PHE A 12 -1.96 -6.02 0.33
N VAL A 13 -2.27 -6.74 1.42
CA VAL A 13 -1.30 -6.97 2.51
C VAL A 13 -0.11 -7.81 2.02
N ILE A 14 -0.35 -8.87 1.24
CA ILE A 14 0.73 -9.65 0.64
C ILE A 14 1.59 -8.78 -0.27
N LEU A 15 0.96 -7.94 -1.09
CA LEU A 15 1.63 -7.00 -1.97
C LEU A 15 2.51 -6.02 -1.16
N ALA A 16 1.99 -5.47 -0.06
CA ALA A 16 2.75 -4.56 0.81
C ALA A 16 4.02 -5.22 1.37
N ILE A 17 3.90 -6.46 1.85
CA ILE A 17 5.05 -7.23 2.35
C ILE A 17 6.06 -7.46 1.23
N PHE A 18 5.58 -7.81 0.03
CA PHE A 18 6.43 -8.02 -1.13
C PHE A 18 7.16 -6.75 -1.57
N GLU A 19 6.47 -5.61 -1.62
CA GLU A 19 7.06 -4.30 -1.94
C GLU A 19 8.16 -3.93 -0.94
N ILE A 20 7.90 -4.09 0.36
CA ILE A 20 8.88 -3.84 1.42
C ILE A 20 10.08 -4.77 1.29
N TYR A 21 9.84 -6.06 1.03
CA TYR A 21 10.91 -7.04 0.82
C TYR A 21 11.80 -6.64 -0.36
N MET A 22 11.20 -6.32 -1.52
CA MET A 22 11.92 -5.90 -2.72
C MET A 22 12.72 -4.61 -2.48
N HIS A 23 12.17 -3.68 -1.70
CA HIS A 23 12.88 -2.48 -1.28
C HIS A 23 14.05 -2.80 -0.33
N GLN A 24 13.86 -3.71 0.62
CA GLN A 24 14.90 -4.13 1.58
C GLN A 24 16.10 -4.79 0.90
N ILE A 25 15.87 -5.61 -0.12
CA ILE A 25 16.94 -6.23 -0.92
C ILE A 25 17.50 -5.32 -2.02
N GLY A 26 17.04 -4.08 -2.13
CA GLY A 26 17.56 -3.08 -3.06
C GLY A 26 17.02 -3.13 -4.49
N GLN A 27 16.03 -3.99 -4.77
CA GLN A 27 15.38 -4.06 -6.10
C GLN A 27 14.48 -2.86 -6.39
N ASP A 28 14.06 -2.13 -5.35
CA ASP A 28 13.43 -0.81 -5.44
C ASP A 28 14.31 0.29 -4.84
N SER A 29 15.53 0.43 -5.36
CA SER A 29 16.59 1.27 -4.77
C SER A 29 16.29 2.77 -4.72
N LYS A 30 15.32 3.25 -5.49
CA LYS A 30 14.84 4.64 -5.52
C LYS A 30 13.45 4.82 -4.89
N SER A 31 12.93 3.77 -4.24
CA SER A 31 11.60 3.74 -3.62
C SER A 31 10.47 4.08 -4.60
N ILE A 32 10.62 3.72 -5.87
CA ILE A 32 9.64 3.99 -6.92
C ILE A 32 8.36 3.22 -6.66
N VAL A 33 8.47 1.92 -6.39
CA VAL A 33 7.31 1.07 -6.14
C VAL A 33 6.72 1.39 -4.77
N LEU A 34 7.57 1.45 -3.74
CA LEU A 34 7.13 1.66 -2.36
C LEU A 34 6.44 3.01 -2.15
N ILE A 35 6.97 4.11 -2.72
CA ILE A 35 6.51 5.48 -2.42
C ILE A 35 5.82 6.09 -3.64
N TYR A 36 6.45 6.10 -4.81
CA TYR A 36 5.98 6.91 -5.94
C TYR A 36 4.82 6.29 -6.73
N LEU A 37 4.71 4.95 -6.75
CA LEU A 37 3.57 4.25 -7.36
C LEU A 37 2.31 4.38 -6.50
N ASN A 38 2.46 4.62 -5.20
CA ASN A 38 1.36 4.81 -4.28
C ASN A 38 0.93 6.29 -4.26
N PRO A 39 -0.27 6.65 -4.76
CA PRO A 39 -0.66 8.06 -4.91
C PRO A 39 -0.64 8.84 -3.60
N VAL A 40 -1.08 8.23 -2.49
CA VAL A 40 -1.10 8.88 -1.18
C VAL A 40 0.32 9.15 -0.69
N LEU A 41 1.21 8.15 -0.74
CA LEU A 41 2.59 8.32 -0.31
C LEU A 41 3.36 9.29 -1.21
N ARG A 42 3.07 9.31 -2.51
CA ARG A 42 3.62 10.28 -3.46
C ARG A 42 3.23 11.72 -3.12
N ILE A 43 2.01 11.94 -2.66
CA ILE A 43 1.58 13.28 -2.22
C ILE A 43 2.31 13.66 -0.93
N ILE A 44 2.41 12.72 0.02
CA ILE A 44 3.13 12.92 1.28
C ILE A 44 4.61 13.23 1.04
N SER A 45 5.27 12.52 0.13
CA SER A 45 6.70 12.73 -0.18
C SER A 45 7.01 14.07 -0.82
N ARG A 46 6.01 14.73 -1.41
CA ARG A 46 6.11 16.05 -2.03
C ARG A 46 5.80 17.21 -1.09
N SER A 47 5.29 16.94 0.10
CA SER A 47 5.01 17.95 1.11
C SER A 47 6.18 18.01 2.09
N ASP A 48 6.78 19.18 2.28
CA ASP A 48 7.94 19.33 3.18
C ASP A 48 7.62 18.90 4.61
N ILE A 49 6.48 19.33 5.14
CA ILE A 49 6.05 19.02 6.52
C ILE A 49 5.76 17.52 6.67
N ALA A 50 4.98 16.95 5.75
CA ALA A 50 4.58 15.55 5.85
C ALA A 50 5.78 14.61 5.58
N SER A 51 6.64 14.95 4.63
CA SER A 51 7.88 14.21 4.35
C SER A 51 8.85 14.30 5.53
N ALA A 52 9.00 15.47 6.17
CA ALA A 52 9.82 15.61 7.37
C ALA A 52 9.32 14.72 8.51
N PHE A 53 8.00 14.66 8.73
CA PHE A 53 7.39 13.75 9.68
C PHE A 53 7.66 12.28 9.32
N MET A 54 7.44 11.88 8.06
CA MET A 54 7.70 10.51 7.62
C MET A 54 9.17 10.12 7.75
N ASN A 55 10.09 11.08 7.65
CA ASN A 55 11.52 10.86 7.81
C ASN A 55 12.01 10.93 9.28
N SER A 56 11.18 11.34 10.23
CA SER A 56 11.55 11.46 11.65
C SER A 56 11.52 10.12 12.40
N GLY A 57 10.91 9.08 11.82
CA GLY A 57 10.84 7.76 12.43
C GLY A 57 12.20 7.04 12.42
N MET A 58 12.29 5.94 13.17
CA MET A 58 13.48 5.09 13.25
C MET A 58 13.98 4.68 11.85
N LYS A 59 15.26 4.90 11.60
CA LYS A 59 15.93 4.50 10.35
C LYS A 59 16.28 3.02 10.42
N VAL A 60 15.87 2.27 9.39
CA VAL A 60 16.19 0.86 9.21
C VAL A 60 17.14 0.74 8.02
N SER A 61 18.14 -0.13 8.14
CA SER A 61 19.02 -0.45 7.03
C SER A 61 18.22 -1.00 5.85
N SER A 62 18.62 -0.67 4.63
CA SER A 62 18.04 -1.22 3.41
C SER A 62 19.10 -1.29 2.32
N GLY A 63 19.01 -2.26 1.41
CA GLY A 63 19.91 -2.41 0.26
C GLY A 63 19.73 -1.34 -0.83
N THR A 64 19.11 -0.21 -0.51
CA THR A 64 18.88 0.90 -1.46
C THR A 64 20.10 1.79 -1.58
N ILE A 65 20.11 2.71 -2.56
CA ILE A 65 21.23 3.65 -2.77
C ILE A 65 21.45 4.57 -1.56
N ILE A 66 20.38 4.94 -0.86
CA ILE A 66 20.44 5.76 0.36
C ILE A 66 20.94 4.92 1.56
N GLY A 67 20.84 3.58 1.47
CA GLY A 67 21.30 2.64 2.49
C GLY A 67 20.37 2.53 3.71
N HIS A 68 19.36 3.40 3.82
CA HIS A 68 18.42 3.38 4.93
C HIS A 68 17.10 4.06 4.55
N ILE A 69 16.05 3.71 5.27
CA ILE A 69 14.72 4.33 5.14
C ILE A 69 14.05 4.40 6.52
N SER A 70 13.21 5.42 6.73
CA SER A 70 12.41 5.49 7.94
C SER A 70 11.31 4.44 7.95
N ILE A 71 11.10 3.77 9.08
CA ILE A 71 10.07 2.75 9.26
C ILE A 71 8.66 3.27 8.95
N TYR A 72 8.42 4.59 9.09
CA TYR A 72 7.13 5.19 8.78
C TYR A 72 6.74 5.04 7.32
N TRP A 73 7.69 5.03 6.38
CA TRP A 73 7.39 4.78 4.97
C TRP A 73 6.86 3.36 4.73
N TYR A 74 7.37 2.36 5.45
CA TYR A 74 6.86 0.99 5.40
C TYR A 74 5.47 0.87 6.02
N ILE A 75 5.27 1.48 7.19
CA ILE A 75 3.97 1.51 7.84
C ILE A 75 2.95 2.22 6.92
N GLY A 76 3.33 3.34 6.32
CA GLY A 76 2.52 4.08 5.37
C GLY A 76 2.10 3.23 4.16
N SER A 77 3.02 2.46 3.58
CA SER A 77 2.70 1.55 2.45
C SER A 77 1.68 0.49 2.87
N ILE A 78 1.91 -0.19 4.01
CA ILE A 78 0.96 -1.20 4.52
C ILE A 78 -0.43 -0.59 4.76
N VAL A 79 -0.50 0.55 5.46
CA VAL A 79 -1.76 1.21 5.80
C VAL A 79 -2.53 1.61 4.54
N THR A 80 -1.85 2.25 3.58
CA THR A 80 -2.49 2.71 2.34
C THR A 80 -2.97 1.54 1.47
N LEU A 81 -2.19 0.47 1.35
CA LEU A 81 -2.62 -0.74 0.62
C LEU A 81 -3.80 -1.44 1.31
N ILE A 82 -3.83 -1.50 2.64
CA ILE A 82 -5.00 -2.00 3.38
C ILE A 82 -6.23 -1.16 3.06
N ILE A 83 -6.11 0.17 3.10
CA ILE A 83 -7.22 1.08 2.77
C ILE A 83 -7.74 0.82 1.35
N TYR A 84 -6.86 0.70 0.35
CA TYR A 84 -7.28 0.38 -1.02
C TYR A 84 -7.98 -0.97 -1.11
N GLY A 85 -7.44 -1.99 -0.43
CA GLY A 85 -8.05 -3.31 -0.37
C GLY A 85 -9.45 -3.29 0.25
N LEU A 86 -9.65 -2.55 1.34
CA LEU A 86 -10.94 -2.39 2.00
C LEU A 86 -11.95 -1.67 1.09
N ILE A 87 -11.52 -0.62 0.39
CA ILE A 87 -12.36 0.10 -0.58
C ILE A 87 -12.85 -0.87 -1.67
N LEU A 88 -11.96 -1.66 -2.26
CA LEU A 88 -12.32 -2.62 -3.31
C LEU A 88 -13.20 -3.77 -2.81
N ASP A 89 -12.95 -4.27 -1.60
CA ASP A 89 -13.81 -5.26 -0.96
C ASP A 89 -15.22 -4.69 -0.67
N GLY A 90 -15.29 -3.43 -0.25
CA GLY A 90 -16.54 -2.68 -0.08
C GLY A 90 -17.31 -2.54 -1.39
N PHE A 91 -16.67 -2.11 -2.47
CA PHE A 91 -17.28 -2.06 -3.81
C PHE A 91 -17.79 -3.43 -4.25
N ARG A 92 -16.99 -4.48 -4.06
CA ARG A 92 -17.39 -5.85 -4.40
C ARG A 92 -18.60 -6.32 -3.59
N TYR A 93 -18.67 -5.94 -2.32
CA TYR A 93 -19.81 -6.23 -1.46
C TYR A 93 -21.08 -5.53 -1.99
N ILE A 94 -20.98 -4.24 -2.29
CA ILE A 94 -22.09 -3.45 -2.86
C ILE A 94 -22.57 -4.09 -4.16
N LEU A 95 -21.68 -4.36 -5.13
CA LEU A 95 -22.03 -4.96 -6.42
C LEU A 95 -22.77 -6.30 -6.31
N ARG A 96 -22.48 -7.09 -5.26
CA ARG A 96 -23.17 -8.36 -5.01
C ARG A 96 -24.56 -8.20 -4.41
N HIS A 97 -24.83 -7.07 -3.78
CA HIS A 97 -26.10 -6.77 -3.10
C HIS A 97 -26.97 -5.79 -3.88
N ILE A 98 -26.53 -5.31 -5.06
CA ILE A 98 -27.40 -4.61 -6.01
C ILE A 98 -28.49 -5.59 -6.44
N PRO A 99 -29.78 -5.31 -6.18
CA PRO A 99 -30.88 -6.19 -6.57
C PRO A 99 -30.88 -6.37 -8.09
N ASN A 100 -31.03 -7.60 -8.58
CA ASN A 100 -31.19 -7.95 -10.01
C ASN A 100 -32.49 -7.41 -10.65
N SER A 101 -33.09 -6.35 -10.10
CA SER A 101 -34.34 -5.75 -10.60
C SER A 101 -34.22 -5.17 -12.02
N THR A 102 -33.00 -5.03 -12.55
CA THR A 102 -32.76 -4.44 -13.88
C THR A 102 -32.47 -5.47 -14.97
N LYS A 103 -32.61 -6.78 -14.70
CA LYS A 103 -32.45 -7.84 -15.73
C LYS A 103 -33.77 -8.29 -16.38
N ARG A 104 -34.88 -7.60 -16.10
CA ARG A 104 -36.20 -7.82 -16.74
C ARG A 104 -36.84 -6.48 -17.06
N ALA A 105 -36.34 -5.81 -18.10
CA ALA A 105 -37.06 -4.77 -18.83
C ALA A 105 -36.72 -4.94 -20.30
#